data_AF-A0A9D6IR11-F1
#
_entry.id   AF-A0A9D6IR11-F1
#
_cell.length_a   1.000
_cell.length_b   1.000
_cell.length_c   1.000
_cell.angle_alpha   90.00
_cell.angle_beta   90.00
_cell.angle_gamma   90.00
#
_symmetry.space_group_name_H-M   'P 1'
#
loop_
_entity.id
_entity.type
_entity.pdbx_description
1 polymer ?
#
loop_
_entity_poly.entity_id
_entity_poly.type
_entity_poly.pdbx_seq_one_letter_code
_entity_poly.pdbx_strand_id
1 'polypeptide(L)'
;MVAHKYPNDRYSSSFLPGEKPFVPPNLNLTLSNRRIEDAALLADWARVVRMNGTLPTQIRYRHDGQHDPDAFRKRFGSWAALPAKFREFAQDKPEYADVLALLPADSRADSLASPSTPSETRPLRWSGSTERHSKLDDRPTYGNPLDFRGLRHEPVNEQGVVFLFGMVARELGYLVEAVQAGYPDCEAKRQVDRGKWQRVRIEFEFESRHFRDHGHAADGCDLIVCWRHNWPDCPRSLEVVELSTVIRSLSKSPE
;
A
#
# COMPACT_ATOMS: atom_id res chain seq x y z
N MET A 1 -48.08 2.10 -6.55
CA MET A 1 -48.20 3.30 -5.70
C MET A 1 -48.93 2.91 -4.43
N VAL A 2 -48.26 2.94 -3.27
CA VAL A 2 -48.71 3.55 -1.99
C VAL A 2 -47.56 3.28 -1.00
N ALA A 3 -47.11 4.35 -0.36
CA ALA A 3 -45.93 4.44 0.48
C ALA A 3 -46.14 3.85 1.87
N HIS A 4 -45.12 3.17 2.41
CA HIS A 4 -45.03 2.86 3.84
C HIS A 4 -44.19 3.93 4.55
N LYS A 5 -44.89 4.68 5.41
CA LYS A 5 -44.37 5.65 6.39
C LYS A 5 -43.77 4.91 7.58
N TYR A 6 -42.61 5.36 8.03
CA TYR A 6 -42.02 5.06 9.34
C TYR A 6 -42.89 5.62 10.48
N PRO A 7 -43.05 4.91 11.62
CA PRO A 7 -43.52 5.51 12.86
C PRO A 7 -42.35 6.10 13.66
N ASN A 8 -42.58 7.34 14.10
CA ASN A 8 -41.72 8.19 14.89
C ASN A 8 -42.26 8.16 16.32
N ASP A 9 -41.59 7.47 17.25
CA ASP A 9 -41.99 7.45 18.66
C ASP A 9 -41.20 8.49 19.47
N ARG A 10 -41.98 9.43 20.00
CA ARG A 10 -41.56 10.48 20.93
C ARG A 10 -41.33 9.85 22.31
N TYR A 11 -40.12 9.97 22.84
CA TYR A 11 -39.92 9.93 24.29
C TYR A 11 -39.93 11.36 24.83
N SER A 12 -40.99 11.68 25.55
CA SER A 12 -41.07 12.80 26.50
C SER A 12 -40.65 12.27 27.87
N SER A 13 -39.63 12.86 28.48
CA SER A 13 -39.32 12.65 29.90
C SER A 13 -38.62 13.89 30.47
N SER A 14 -39.39 14.63 31.28
CA SER A 14 -39.02 15.49 32.42
C SER A 14 -37.64 16.18 32.45
N PHE A 15 -37.65 17.52 32.32
CA PHE A 15 -36.56 18.39 32.73
C PHE A 15 -36.74 18.81 34.20
N LEU A 16 -35.73 18.60 35.04
CA LEU A 16 -35.56 19.27 36.33
C LEU A 16 -34.80 20.61 36.11
N PRO A 17 -35.17 21.72 36.78
CA PRO A 17 -34.51 22.99 36.59
C PRO A 17 -33.25 23.09 37.45
N GLY A 18 -32.06 23.07 36.85
CA GLY A 18 -30.82 23.36 37.58
C GLY A 18 -29.49 22.87 37.00
N GLU A 19 -29.47 21.94 36.05
CA GLU A 19 -28.22 21.45 35.46
C GLU A 19 -27.89 22.15 34.14
N LYS A 20 -26.72 22.79 34.09
CA LYS A 20 -26.14 23.28 32.83
C LYS A 20 -25.87 22.07 31.94
N PRO A 21 -26.15 22.14 30.62
CA PRO A 21 -25.79 21.05 29.71
C PRO A 21 -24.29 20.78 29.82
N PHE A 22 -23.94 19.52 30.09
CA PHE A 22 -22.57 19.04 30.04
C PHE A 22 -22.07 19.19 28.60
N VAL A 23 -21.29 20.25 28.36
CA VAL A 23 -20.49 20.40 27.16
C VAL A 23 -19.23 19.55 27.39
N PRO A 24 -19.05 18.41 26.71
CA PRO A 24 -17.81 17.65 26.85
C PRO A 24 -16.63 18.56 26.48
N PRO A 25 -15.59 18.67 27.33
CA PRO A 25 -14.44 19.50 27.02
C PRO A 25 -13.73 18.91 25.80
N ASN A 26 -13.64 19.72 24.75
CA ASN A 26 -12.80 19.56 23.56
C ASN A 26 -12.43 18.10 23.22
N LEU A 27 -13.16 17.54 22.26
CA LEU A 27 -12.57 16.58 21.33
C LEU A 27 -11.33 17.23 20.70
N ASN A 28 -10.17 17.06 21.32
CA ASN A 28 -8.90 17.04 20.62
C ASN A 28 -8.90 15.78 19.74
N LEU A 29 -9.68 15.86 18.65
CA LEU A 29 -9.42 15.12 17.43
C LEU A 29 -8.11 15.66 16.86
N THR A 30 -6.99 15.35 17.50
CA THR A 30 -5.73 15.20 16.79
C THR A 30 -5.76 13.83 16.14
N LEU A 31 -6.73 13.60 15.25
CA LEU A 31 -6.52 12.73 14.10
C LEU A 31 -5.37 13.39 13.37
N SER A 32 -4.15 12.94 13.66
CA SER A 32 -2.96 13.34 12.94
C SER A 32 -3.05 12.73 11.55
N ASN A 33 -3.95 13.25 10.72
CA ASN A 33 -3.68 13.44 9.31
C ASN A 33 -2.58 14.51 9.23
N ARG A 34 -1.41 14.20 9.82
CA ARG A 34 -0.24 15.04 9.81
C ARG A 34 0.11 15.13 8.35
N ARG A 35 -0.23 16.27 7.74
CA ARG A 35 0.25 16.64 6.43
C ARG A 35 1.76 16.56 6.52
N ILE A 36 2.33 15.45 6.05
CA ILE A 36 3.77 15.21 6.07
C ILE A 36 4.38 16.42 5.37
N GLU A 37 5.35 17.08 5.97
CA GLU A 37 5.96 18.25 5.34
C GLU A 37 6.85 17.80 4.17
N ASP A 38 6.95 18.62 3.13
CA ASP A 38 7.82 18.33 1.98
C ASP A 38 9.27 18.06 2.42
N ALA A 39 9.71 18.78 3.46
CA ALA A 39 11.00 18.58 4.10
C ALA A 39 11.19 17.18 4.70
N ALA A 40 10.15 16.61 5.32
CA ALA A 40 10.21 15.29 5.93
C ALA A 40 10.33 14.18 4.87
N LEU A 41 9.60 14.32 3.76
CA LEU A 41 9.71 13.40 2.61
C LEU A 41 11.13 13.44 2.01
N LEU A 42 11.67 14.62 1.77
CA LEU A 42 13.01 14.78 1.19
C LEU A 42 14.11 14.31 2.16
N ALA A 43 13.94 14.52 3.46
CA ALA A 43 14.86 14.01 4.48
C ALA A 43 14.86 12.47 4.55
N ASP A 44 13.70 11.81 4.47
CA ASP A 44 13.64 10.36 4.43
C ASP A 44 14.22 9.78 3.13
N TRP A 45 13.99 10.45 2.00
CA TRP A 45 14.63 10.09 0.74
C TRP A 45 16.17 10.16 0.84
N ALA A 46 16.72 11.23 1.43
CA ALA A 46 18.15 11.36 1.71
C ALA A 46 18.70 10.22 2.58
N ARG A 47 17.95 9.83 3.61
CA ARG A 47 18.30 8.69 4.47
C ARG A 47 18.40 7.40 3.66
N VAL A 48 17.46 7.14 2.74
CA VAL A 48 17.50 5.95 1.88
C VAL A 48 18.67 6.01 0.87
N VAL A 49 19.01 7.19 0.34
CA VAL A 49 20.20 7.38 -0.51
C VAL A 49 21.47 7.00 0.26
N ARG A 50 21.62 7.49 1.50
CA ARG A 50 22.76 7.14 2.37
C ARG A 50 22.85 5.64 2.63
N MET A 51 21.72 5.02 2.94
CA MET A 51 21.66 3.59 3.24
C MET A 51 22.07 2.74 2.04
N ASN A 52 21.75 3.18 0.82
CA ASN A 52 22.03 2.44 -0.41
C ASN A 52 23.34 2.85 -1.09
N GLY A 53 23.97 3.93 -0.66
CA GLY A 53 25.13 4.54 -1.33
C GLY A 53 24.86 5.02 -2.76
N THR A 54 23.60 4.96 -3.21
CA THR A 54 23.15 5.25 -4.58
C THR A 54 21.70 5.75 -4.55
N LEU A 55 21.26 6.37 -5.65
CA LEU A 55 19.88 6.82 -5.79
C LEU A 55 18.90 5.64 -5.75
N PRO A 56 17.91 5.63 -4.83
CA PRO A 56 16.94 4.54 -4.77
C PRO A 56 15.98 4.58 -5.96
N THR A 57 15.69 3.40 -6.51
CA THR A 57 14.52 3.21 -7.36
C THR A 57 13.23 3.33 -6.54
N GLN A 58 12.08 3.60 -7.17
CA GLN A 58 10.78 3.59 -6.46
C GLN A 58 10.56 2.29 -5.68
N ILE A 59 10.89 1.14 -6.28
CA ILE A 59 10.74 -0.17 -5.66
C ILE A 59 11.60 -0.28 -4.41
N ARG A 60 12.86 0.20 -4.49
CA ARG A 60 13.78 0.18 -3.35
C ARG A 60 13.31 1.12 -2.25
N TYR A 61 12.84 2.31 -2.60
CA TYR A 61 12.27 3.24 -1.64
C TYR A 61 10.99 2.71 -0.98
N ARG A 62 10.14 1.95 -1.68
CA ARG A 62 9.00 1.25 -1.04
C ARG A 62 9.43 0.30 0.08
N HIS A 63 10.59 -0.33 -0.08
CA HIS A 63 11.11 -1.28 0.90
C HIS A 63 11.81 -0.57 2.06
N ASP A 64 12.63 0.44 1.74
CA ASP A 64 13.56 1.05 2.69
C ASP A 64 13.06 2.37 3.30
N GLY A 65 12.10 3.01 2.63
CA GLY A 65 11.53 4.31 2.95
C GLY A 65 10.47 4.24 4.04
N GLN A 66 10.27 5.35 4.73
CA GLN A 66 9.25 5.48 5.79
C GLN A 66 7.91 5.98 5.24
N HIS A 67 7.86 6.34 3.96
CA HIS A 67 6.71 6.96 3.32
C HIS A 67 6.36 6.26 2.01
N ASP A 68 5.10 6.41 1.60
CA ASP A 68 4.64 5.92 0.31
C ASP A 68 5.29 6.72 -0.84
N PRO A 69 5.91 6.07 -1.86
CA PRO A 69 6.46 6.76 -3.02
C PRO A 69 5.46 7.66 -3.76
N ASP A 70 4.16 7.35 -3.72
CA ASP A 70 3.12 8.16 -4.34
C ASP A 70 2.97 9.53 -3.64
N ALA A 71 3.41 9.67 -2.39
CA ALA A 71 3.49 10.97 -1.72
C ALA A 71 4.49 11.90 -2.43
N PHE A 72 5.60 11.36 -2.94
CA PHE A 72 6.57 12.11 -3.74
C PHE A 72 5.99 12.49 -5.10
N ARG A 73 5.26 11.55 -5.74
CA ARG A 73 4.61 11.81 -7.03
C ARG A 73 3.64 12.97 -6.96
N LYS A 74 2.80 13.00 -5.91
CA LYS A 74 1.78 14.04 -5.71
C LYS A 74 2.37 15.43 -5.41
N ARG A 75 3.57 15.51 -4.82
CA ARG A 75 4.17 16.77 -4.35
C ARG A 75 5.29 17.30 -5.23
N PHE A 76 6.12 16.41 -5.76
CA PHE A 76 7.35 16.74 -6.48
C PHE A 76 7.32 16.31 -7.96
N GLY A 77 6.26 15.64 -8.40
CA GLY A 77 6.11 15.18 -9.77
C GLY A 77 6.84 13.86 -10.02
N SER A 78 7.46 13.70 -11.19
CA SER A 78 8.13 12.44 -11.55
C SER A 78 9.24 12.07 -10.57
N TRP A 79 9.41 10.77 -10.30
CA TRP A 79 10.52 10.24 -9.49
C TRP A 79 11.90 10.65 -10.06
N ALA A 80 12.00 10.77 -11.38
CA ALA A 80 13.23 11.23 -12.03
C ALA A 80 13.57 12.70 -11.74
N ALA A 81 12.59 13.52 -11.31
CA ALA A 81 12.79 14.91 -10.93
C ALA A 81 13.26 15.09 -9.48
N LEU A 82 13.22 14.03 -8.65
CA LEU A 82 13.56 14.11 -7.23
C LEU A 82 14.99 14.59 -6.95
N PRO A 83 16.03 14.19 -7.70
CA PRO A 83 17.38 14.75 -7.51
C PRO A 83 17.43 16.27 -7.62
N ALA A 84 16.73 16.86 -8.60
CA ALA A 84 16.67 18.30 -8.78
C ALA A 84 15.91 18.99 -7.63
N LYS A 85 14.78 18.40 -7.18
CA LYS A 85 14.01 18.90 -6.03
C LYS A 85 14.77 18.79 -4.73
N PHE A 86 15.56 17.74 -4.56
CA PHE A 86 16.44 17.58 -3.43
C PHE A 86 17.56 18.62 -3.42
N ARG A 87 18.14 18.93 -4.59
CA ARG A 87 19.15 20.00 -4.73
C ARG A 87 18.60 21.37 -4.33
N GLU A 88 17.37 21.70 -4.76
CA GLU A 88 16.67 22.92 -4.32
C GLU A 88 16.47 22.94 -2.79
N PHE A 89 16.09 21.82 -2.19
CA PHE A 89 15.88 21.69 -0.74
C PHE A 89 17.15 21.76 0.10
N ALA A 90 18.27 21.26 -0.43
CA ALA A 90 19.54 21.10 0.28
C ALA A 90 20.55 22.23 0.01
N GLN A 91 20.18 23.25 -0.79
CA GLN A 91 21.09 24.31 -1.25
C GLN A 91 21.86 25.01 -0.11
N ASP A 92 21.21 25.23 1.03
CA ASP A 92 21.79 25.92 2.20
C ASP A 92 22.00 24.98 3.40
N LYS A 93 22.10 23.66 3.16
CA LYS A 93 22.10 22.62 4.20
C LYS A 93 23.34 21.73 4.10
N PRO A 94 24.45 22.08 4.78
CA PRO A 94 25.71 21.34 4.68
C PRO A 94 25.60 19.88 5.14
N GLU A 95 24.61 19.56 5.98
CA GLU A 95 24.34 18.20 6.44
C GLU A 95 23.92 17.24 5.32
N TYR A 96 23.62 17.73 4.10
CA TYR A 96 23.29 16.90 2.93
C TYR A 96 24.38 16.91 1.85
N ALA A 97 25.58 17.44 2.13
CA ALA A 97 26.68 17.50 1.17
C ALA A 97 27.07 16.12 0.61
N ASP A 98 27.00 15.08 1.46
CA ASP A 98 27.23 13.69 1.10
C ASP A 98 26.21 13.16 0.07
N VAL A 99 24.92 13.50 0.26
CA VAL A 99 23.85 13.11 -0.65
C VAL A 99 23.92 13.91 -1.94
N LEU A 100 24.23 15.21 -1.87
CA LEU A 100 24.44 16.06 -3.05
C LEU A 100 25.56 15.54 -3.95
N ALA A 101 26.63 15.00 -3.38
CA ALA A 101 27.74 14.40 -4.12
C ALA A 101 27.35 13.12 -4.88
N LEU A 102 26.27 12.45 -4.49
CA LEU A 102 25.75 11.24 -5.15
C LEU A 102 24.73 11.56 -6.25
N LEU A 103 24.31 12.82 -6.39
CA LEU A 103 23.32 13.21 -7.41
C LEU A 103 23.98 13.39 -8.77
N PRO A 104 23.30 13.04 -9.88
CA PRO A 104 23.74 13.40 -11.21
C PRO A 104 23.83 14.93 -11.36
N ALA A 105 24.83 15.40 -12.11
CA ALA A 105 24.98 16.82 -12.43
C ALA A 105 23.71 17.37 -13.10
N ASP A 106 23.36 18.63 -12.83
CA ASP A 106 22.17 19.28 -13.40
C ASP A 106 22.22 19.27 -14.93
N SER A 107 21.48 18.37 -15.55
CA SER A 107 21.27 18.32 -17.00
C SER A 107 20.23 19.38 -17.40
N ARG A 108 20.47 20.66 -17.09
CA ARG A 108 19.69 21.78 -17.63
C ARG A 108 20.13 22.18 -19.06
N ALA A 109 21.07 21.45 -19.68
CA ALA A 109 21.65 21.79 -20.97
C ALA A 109 21.21 20.92 -22.17
N ASP A 110 20.54 19.78 -21.98
CA ASP A 110 20.22 18.87 -23.09
C ASP A 110 18.79 19.01 -23.66
N SER A 111 18.05 20.05 -23.25
CA SER A 111 16.69 20.32 -23.76
C SER A 111 16.67 21.36 -24.87
N LEU A 112 17.57 21.27 -25.86
CA LEU A 112 17.45 22.01 -27.12
C LEU A 112 17.81 21.13 -28.32
N ALA A 113 16.79 20.86 -29.13
CA ALA A 113 16.82 20.34 -30.50
C ALA A 113 17.32 18.89 -30.73
N SER A 114 16.37 17.96 -30.85
CA SER A 114 16.47 16.92 -31.87
C SER A 114 15.39 17.21 -32.93
N PRO A 115 15.75 17.42 -34.20
CA PRO A 115 14.75 17.45 -35.27
C PRO A 115 14.14 16.06 -35.37
N SER A 116 12.81 15.98 -35.28
CA SER A 116 12.04 14.80 -35.61
C SER A 116 12.12 14.53 -37.12
N THR A 117 13.10 13.73 -37.54
CA THR A 117 13.08 13.04 -38.83
C THR A 117 12.07 11.88 -38.78
N PRO A 118 11.32 11.60 -39.85
CA PRO A 118 10.43 10.45 -39.89
C PRO A 118 11.23 9.15 -39.79
N SER A 119 10.74 8.27 -38.91
CA SER A 119 11.24 6.94 -38.58
C SER A 119 11.58 6.08 -39.81
N GLU A 120 12.88 5.91 -40.10
CA GLU A 120 13.37 4.66 -40.67
C GLU A 120 13.32 3.59 -39.57
N THR A 121 12.59 2.51 -39.81
CA THR A 121 12.50 1.33 -38.94
C THR A 121 13.89 0.73 -38.75
N ARG A 122 14.60 1.19 -37.71
CA ARG A 122 15.87 0.59 -37.31
C ARG A 122 15.57 -0.67 -36.50
N PRO A 123 16.06 -1.86 -36.92
CA PRO A 123 15.83 -3.07 -36.15
C PRO A 123 16.46 -2.93 -34.77
N LEU A 124 15.69 -3.27 -33.73
CA LEU A 124 16.17 -3.29 -32.35
C LEU A 124 17.31 -4.29 -32.22
N ARG A 125 18.52 -3.79 -32.01
CA ARG A 125 19.70 -4.61 -31.72
C ARG A 125 19.63 -4.99 -30.25
N TRP A 126 19.25 -6.24 -29.96
CA TRP A 126 19.16 -6.78 -28.59
C TRP A 126 20.54 -6.70 -27.91
N SER A 127 20.69 -5.80 -26.93
CA SER A 127 21.95 -5.55 -26.21
C SER A 127 22.20 -6.54 -25.07
N GLY A 128 21.32 -7.52 -24.85
CA GLY A 128 21.45 -8.49 -23.77
C GLY A 128 21.17 -7.92 -22.37
N SER A 129 20.82 -6.64 -22.27
CA SER A 129 20.42 -6.01 -21.01
C SER A 129 18.92 -6.15 -20.80
N THR A 130 18.50 -6.27 -19.54
CA THR A 130 17.09 -6.34 -19.12
C THR A 130 16.43 -4.97 -19.28
N GLU A 131 16.25 -4.55 -20.53
CA GLU A 131 15.56 -3.32 -20.90
C GLU A 131 14.11 -3.41 -20.41
N ARG A 132 13.79 -2.68 -19.34
CA ARG A 132 12.41 -2.54 -18.88
C ARG A 132 11.71 -1.54 -19.78
N HIS A 133 10.75 -2.02 -20.57
CA HIS A 133 9.92 -1.15 -21.40
C HIS A 133 9.07 -0.21 -20.53
N SER A 134 8.82 1.01 -21.03
CA SER A 134 7.92 1.97 -20.40
C SER A 134 6.50 1.42 -20.26
N LYS A 135 5.83 1.75 -19.17
CA LYS A 135 4.43 1.39 -18.94
C LYS A 135 3.53 2.09 -19.97
N LEU A 136 2.54 1.36 -20.47
CA LEU A 136 1.45 1.91 -21.26
C LEU A 136 0.25 2.13 -20.33
N ASP A 137 -0.26 3.35 -20.28
CA ASP A 137 -1.30 3.75 -19.32
C ASP A 137 -2.73 3.37 -19.77
N ASP A 138 -2.90 2.97 -21.04
CA ASP A 138 -4.19 2.59 -21.66
C ASP A 138 -4.62 1.15 -21.34
N ARG A 139 -3.81 0.39 -20.60
CA ARG A 139 -4.04 -1.04 -20.34
C ARG A 139 -3.69 -1.44 -18.91
N PRO A 140 -4.30 -2.53 -18.39
CA PRO A 140 -3.94 -3.07 -17.09
C PRO A 140 -2.48 -3.55 -17.03
N THR A 141 -1.94 -3.54 -15.81
CA THR A 141 -0.67 -4.20 -15.49
C THR A 141 -0.98 -5.58 -14.91
N TYR A 142 -0.18 -6.57 -15.27
CA TYR A 142 -0.29 -7.94 -14.77
C TYR A 142 0.93 -8.29 -13.92
N GLY A 143 0.75 -9.15 -12.92
CA GLY A 143 1.84 -9.70 -12.13
C GLY A 143 2.68 -10.70 -12.92
N ASN A 144 3.62 -11.38 -12.26
CA ASN A 144 4.35 -12.47 -12.91
C ASN A 144 3.39 -13.62 -13.25
N PRO A 145 3.76 -14.50 -14.20
CA PRO A 145 3.01 -15.73 -14.43
C PRO A 145 2.84 -16.54 -13.15
N LEU A 146 1.62 -16.99 -12.89
CA LEU A 146 1.24 -17.79 -11.71
C LEU A 146 0.61 -19.13 -12.12
N ASP A 147 -0.28 -19.11 -13.12
CA ASP A 147 -1.05 -20.28 -13.62
C ASP A 147 -1.63 -21.17 -12.51
N PHE A 148 -2.31 -20.56 -11.53
CA PHE A 148 -2.90 -21.24 -10.39
C PHE A 148 -4.43 -21.21 -10.46
N ARG A 149 -5.06 -22.38 -10.63
CA ARG A 149 -6.53 -22.58 -10.60
C ARG A 149 -7.31 -21.62 -11.50
N GLY A 150 -6.76 -21.33 -12.69
CA GLY A 150 -7.35 -20.41 -13.67
C GLY A 150 -6.89 -18.96 -13.53
N LEU A 151 -6.17 -18.59 -12.47
CA LEU A 151 -5.52 -17.28 -12.36
C LEU A 151 -4.12 -17.33 -13.00
N ARG A 152 -3.97 -16.67 -14.16
CA ARG A 152 -2.73 -16.75 -14.96
C ARG A 152 -1.58 -15.90 -14.43
N HIS A 153 -1.88 -14.83 -13.70
CA HIS A 153 -0.89 -13.89 -13.19
C HIS A 153 -1.09 -13.62 -11.70
N GLU A 154 0.01 -13.29 -11.03
CA GLU A 154 0.01 -12.85 -9.63
C GLU A 154 -0.84 -11.57 -9.44
N PRO A 155 -1.39 -11.35 -8.23
CA PRO A 155 -2.04 -10.08 -7.88
C PRO A 155 -1.10 -8.91 -8.05
N VAL A 156 -1.68 -7.75 -8.37
CA VAL A 156 -0.98 -6.46 -8.43
C VAL A 156 -1.58 -5.42 -7.49
N ASN A 157 -2.59 -5.81 -6.72
CA ASN A 157 -3.34 -4.98 -5.77
C ASN A 157 -4.08 -5.86 -4.74
N GLU A 158 -4.73 -5.21 -3.78
CA GLU A 158 -5.50 -5.81 -2.69
C GLU A 158 -6.66 -6.68 -3.22
N GLN A 159 -7.38 -6.22 -4.24
CA GLN A 159 -8.51 -6.97 -4.80
C GLN A 159 -8.10 -8.34 -5.36
N GLY A 160 -6.92 -8.44 -5.96
CA GLY A 160 -6.37 -9.72 -6.40
C GLY A 160 -6.03 -10.65 -5.24
N VAL A 161 -5.61 -10.10 -4.09
CA VAL A 161 -5.38 -10.86 -2.84
C VAL A 161 -6.70 -11.41 -2.29
N VAL A 162 -7.74 -10.57 -2.22
CA VAL A 162 -9.09 -10.98 -1.80
C VAL A 162 -9.59 -12.14 -2.66
N PHE A 163 -9.48 -12.00 -3.98
CA PHE A 163 -9.91 -13.02 -4.93
C PHE A 163 -9.16 -14.34 -4.71
N LEU A 164 -7.82 -14.30 -4.64
CA LEU A 164 -7.01 -15.49 -4.40
C LEU A 164 -7.30 -16.16 -3.06
N PHE A 165 -7.43 -15.40 -1.98
CA PHE A 165 -7.82 -15.95 -0.69
C PHE A 165 -9.17 -16.65 -0.78
N GLY A 166 -10.16 -16.04 -1.44
CA GLY A 166 -11.47 -16.66 -1.68
C GLY A 166 -11.37 -18.02 -2.38
N MET A 167 -10.40 -18.20 -3.29
CA MET A 167 -10.17 -19.48 -3.99
C MET A 167 -9.57 -20.57 -3.09
N VAL A 168 -8.82 -20.21 -2.04
CA VAL A 168 -8.07 -21.17 -1.20
C VAL A 168 -8.53 -21.21 0.26
N ALA A 169 -9.42 -20.31 0.69
CA ALA A 169 -9.80 -20.12 2.10
C ALA A 169 -10.16 -21.43 2.80
N ARG A 170 -10.98 -22.26 2.15
CA ARG A 170 -11.44 -23.55 2.72
C ARG A 170 -10.30 -24.54 2.95
N GLU A 171 -9.32 -24.60 2.05
CA GLU A 171 -8.14 -25.46 2.20
C GLU A 171 -7.18 -24.95 3.26
N LEU A 172 -7.15 -23.63 3.47
CA LEU A 172 -6.42 -23.01 4.56
C LEU A 172 -7.16 -23.10 5.91
N GLY A 173 -8.32 -23.77 5.96
CA GLY A 173 -9.10 -23.96 7.18
C GLY A 173 -9.92 -22.73 7.57
N TYR A 174 -10.38 -21.94 6.60
CA TYR A 174 -11.26 -20.79 6.82
C TYR A 174 -12.63 -20.97 6.16
N LEU A 175 -13.68 -20.51 6.83
CA LEU A 175 -15.01 -20.30 6.28
C LEU A 175 -15.31 -18.81 6.29
N VAL A 176 -15.41 -18.22 5.11
CA VAL A 176 -15.71 -16.78 4.96
C VAL A 176 -17.19 -16.56 5.27
N GLU A 177 -17.48 -15.61 6.17
CA GLU A 177 -18.85 -15.24 6.56
C GLU A 177 -19.29 -13.98 5.83
N ALA A 178 -18.45 -12.95 5.80
CA ALA A 178 -18.74 -11.68 5.13
C ALA A 178 -17.44 -10.99 4.66
N VAL A 179 -17.53 -10.34 3.51
CA VAL A 179 -16.51 -9.40 3.00
C VAL A 179 -17.17 -8.03 2.87
N GLN A 180 -16.48 -6.98 3.30
CA GLN A 180 -16.99 -5.63 3.37
C GLN A 180 -15.92 -4.61 2.95
N ALA A 181 -16.34 -3.38 2.69
CA ALA A 181 -15.44 -2.27 2.33
C ALA A 181 -14.90 -1.50 3.54
N GLY A 182 -15.40 -1.82 4.75
CA GLY A 182 -14.99 -1.18 5.98
C GLY A 182 -14.08 -2.08 6.79
N TYR A 183 -13.24 -1.46 7.61
CA TYR A 183 -12.32 -2.17 8.50
C TYR A 183 -13.05 -2.97 9.60
N PRO A 184 -12.70 -4.25 9.84
CA PRO A 184 -11.80 -5.09 9.04
C PRO A 184 -12.49 -5.60 7.77
N ASP A 185 -11.74 -5.80 6.68
CA ASP A 185 -12.30 -6.16 5.36
C ASP A 185 -13.14 -7.44 5.36
N CYS A 186 -12.85 -8.38 6.25
CA CYS A 186 -13.47 -9.70 6.23
C CYS A 186 -13.69 -10.27 7.63
N GLU A 187 -14.84 -10.91 7.78
CA GLU A 187 -15.14 -11.80 8.89
C GLU A 187 -15.17 -13.25 8.38
N ALA A 188 -14.45 -14.12 9.10
CA ALA A 188 -14.40 -15.53 8.81
C ALA A 188 -14.43 -16.35 10.11
N LYS A 189 -14.56 -17.66 9.95
CA LYS A 189 -14.27 -18.65 10.99
C LYS A 189 -13.04 -19.45 10.60
N ARG A 190 -12.05 -19.53 11.49
CA ARG A 190 -10.88 -20.41 11.33
C ARG A 190 -11.06 -21.71 12.08
N GLN A 191 -10.60 -22.81 11.51
CA GLN A 191 -10.63 -24.11 12.15
C GLN A 191 -9.50 -24.19 13.18
N VAL A 192 -9.85 -24.41 14.46
CA VAL A 192 -8.88 -24.52 15.56
C VAL A 192 -8.70 -25.96 16.04
N ASP A 193 -9.64 -26.85 15.68
CA ASP A 193 -9.60 -28.29 15.94
C ASP A 193 -10.60 -28.99 14.98
N ARG A 194 -10.61 -30.32 14.94
CA ARG A 194 -11.58 -31.08 14.14
C ARG A 194 -13.01 -30.72 14.56
N GLY A 195 -13.76 -30.13 13.64
CA GLY A 195 -15.13 -29.68 13.88
C GLY A 195 -15.28 -28.46 14.81
N LYS A 196 -14.19 -27.81 15.25
CA LYS A 196 -14.24 -26.61 16.09
C LYS A 196 -13.74 -25.40 15.33
N TRP A 197 -14.53 -24.33 15.37
CA TRP A 197 -14.34 -23.12 14.59
C TRP A 197 -14.39 -21.89 15.48
N GLN A 198 -13.51 -20.93 15.24
CA GLN A 198 -13.45 -19.67 15.99
C GLN A 198 -13.52 -18.49 15.03
N ARG A 199 -14.27 -17.45 15.40
CA ARG A 199 -14.35 -16.20 14.65
C ARG A 199 -12.95 -15.55 14.54
N VAL A 200 -12.65 -15.01 13.36
CA VAL A 200 -11.44 -14.24 13.07
C VAL A 200 -11.81 -13.04 12.19
N ARG A 201 -11.18 -11.90 12.47
CA ARG A 201 -11.26 -10.68 11.67
C ARG A 201 -10.01 -10.57 10.81
N ILE A 202 -10.21 -10.37 9.51
CA ILE A 202 -9.16 -10.39 8.51
C ILE A 202 -9.09 -9.04 7.83
N GLU A 203 -7.88 -8.51 7.72
CA GLU A 203 -7.56 -7.41 6.80
C GLU A 203 -6.81 -7.94 5.58
N PHE A 204 -7.20 -7.51 4.39
CA PHE A 204 -6.52 -7.86 3.16
C PHE A 204 -5.59 -6.74 2.70
N GLU A 205 -4.34 -7.09 2.47
CA GLU A 205 -3.35 -6.11 2.02
C GLU A 205 -2.54 -6.64 0.85
N PHE A 206 -2.14 -5.80 -0.10
CA PHE A 206 -1.18 -6.25 -1.10
C PHE A 206 0.18 -6.57 -0.47
N GLU A 207 0.62 -5.68 0.43
CA GLU A 207 1.84 -5.83 1.22
C GLU A 207 1.50 -5.65 2.70
N SER A 208 1.95 -6.54 3.60
CA SER A 208 1.53 -6.50 5.00
C SER A 208 1.79 -5.16 5.71
N ARG A 209 2.82 -4.39 5.30
CA ARG A 209 3.10 -3.06 5.88
C ARG A 209 1.99 -2.05 5.62
N HIS A 210 1.17 -2.24 4.57
CA HIS A 210 0.08 -1.33 4.24
C HIS A 210 -0.97 -1.26 5.36
N PHE A 211 -1.16 -2.34 6.13
CA PHE A 211 -1.99 -2.33 7.34
C PHE A 211 -1.61 -1.18 8.30
N ARG A 212 -0.30 -1.04 8.55
CA ARG A 212 0.26 0.04 9.36
C ARG A 212 0.10 1.39 8.67
N ASP A 213 0.39 1.44 7.37
CA ASP A 213 0.40 2.68 6.59
C ASP A 213 -1.02 3.28 6.46
N HIS A 214 -2.05 2.44 6.46
CA HIS A 214 -3.47 2.81 6.51
C HIS A 214 -3.93 3.25 7.92
N GLY A 215 -3.14 2.97 8.97
CA GLY A 215 -3.44 3.38 10.34
C GLY A 215 -4.49 2.50 11.04
N HIS A 216 -4.63 1.23 10.64
CA HIS A 216 -5.53 0.30 11.29
C HIS A 216 -5.06 -0.08 12.70
N ALA A 217 -6.00 -0.18 13.64
CA ALA A 217 -5.71 -0.51 15.03
C ALA A 217 -5.54 -2.03 15.20
N ALA A 218 -4.42 -2.49 15.77
CA ALA A 218 -4.12 -3.92 15.86
C ALA A 218 -5.10 -4.75 16.72
N ASP A 219 -5.93 -4.11 17.56
CA ASP A 219 -6.97 -4.75 18.36
C ASP A 219 -8.28 -5.00 17.58
N GLY A 220 -8.45 -4.32 16.44
CA GLY A 220 -9.58 -4.44 15.54
C GLY A 220 -9.48 -5.61 14.56
N CYS A 221 -8.32 -6.26 14.46
CA CYS A 221 -8.01 -7.30 13.50
C CYS A 221 -7.21 -8.42 14.19
N ASP A 222 -7.39 -9.64 13.72
CA ASP A 222 -6.72 -10.82 14.27
C ASP A 222 -5.67 -11.38 13.28
N LEU A 223 -5.89 -11.15 11.98
CA LEU A 223 -5.12 -11.75 10.89
C LEU A 223 -4.96 -10.77 9.71
N ILE A 224 -3.73 -10.60 9.22
CA ILE A 224 -3.47 -9.98 7.92
C ILE A 224 -3.30 -11.09 6.88
N VAL A 225 -4.09 -11.05 5.81
CA VAL A 225 -3.83 -11.87 4.61
C VAL A 225 -3.23 -10.97 3.54
N CYS A 226 -2.03 -11.29 3.09
CA CYS A 226 -1.33 -10.46 2.11
C CYS A 226 -0.68 -11.25 0.98
N TRP A 227 -0.38 -10.59 -0.15
CA TRP A 227 0.41 -11.23 -1.20
C TRP A 227 1.87 -11.42 -0.76
N ARG A 228 2.46 -10.35 -0.18
CA ARG A 228 3.84 -10.32 0.30
C ARG A 228 3.93 -9.79 1.72
N HIS A 229 4.59 -10.55 2.60
CA HIS A 229 4.91 -10.06 3.94
C HIS A 229 6.22 -9.29 3.95
N ASN A 230 6.20 -8.06 4.43
CA ASN A 230 7.35 -7.16 4.46
C ASN A 230 7.31 -6.16 5.63
N TRP A 231 6.57 -6.49 6.68
CA TRP A 231 6.50 -5.69 7.89
C TRP A 231 7.24 -6.40 9.02
N PRO A 232 8.56 -6.17 9.18
CA PRO A 232 9.37 -6.89 10.16
C PRO A 232 8.95 -6.60 11.62
N ASP A 233 8.46 -5.40 11.87
CA ASP A 233 7.99 -4.96 13.19
C ASP A 233 6.48 -5.22 13.41
N CYS A 234 5.88 -6.15 12.65
CA CYS A 234 4.47 -6.51 12.81
C CYS A 234 4.20 -6.97 14.26
N PRO A 235 3.18 -6.41 14.95
CA PRO A 235 2.83 -6.82 16.30
C PRO A 235 2.59 -8.32 16.39
N ARG A 236 3.10 -8.96 17.45
CA ARG A 236 2.93 -10.41 17.66
C ARG A 236 1.48 -10.85 17.88
N SER A 237 0.58 -9.91 18.19
CA SER A 237 -0.85 -10.16 18.31
C SER A 237 -1.55 -10.32 16.96
N LEU A 238 -0.93 -9.86 15.87
CA LEU A 238 -1.45 -10.00 14.51
C LEU A 238 -0.77 -11.21 13.85
N GLU A 239 -1.57 -12.18 13.44
CA GLU A 239 -1.09 -13.25 12.57
C GLU A 239 -0.94 -12.72 11.14
N VAL A 240 -0.03 -13.30 10.36
CA VAL A 240 0.14 -12.95 8.95
C VAL A 240 0.16 -14.20 8.08
N VAL A 241 -0.73 -14.24 7.08
CA VAL A 241 -0.75 -15.25 6.02
C VAL A 241 -0.24 -14.62 4.73
N GLU A 242 0.94 -15.05 4.28
CA GLU A 242 1.53 -14.65 3.01
C GLU A 242 1.10 -15.59 1.88
N LEU A 243 0.16 -15.16 1.05
CA LEU A 243 -0.42 -15.98 -0.02
C LEU A 243 0.59 -16.40 -1.08
N SER A 244 1.61 -15.59 -1.38
CA SER A 244 2.62 -15.99 -2.38
C SER A 244 3.40 -17.25 -1.95
N THR A 245 3.63 -17.43 -0.65
CA THR A 245 4.29 -18.61 -0.08
C THR A 245 3.33 -19.79 0.01
N VAL A 246 2.09 -19.54 0.45
CA VAL A 246 1.03 -20.55 0.53
C VAL A 246 0.72 -21.15 -0.85
N ILE A 247 0.49 -20.31 -1.87
CA ILE A 247 0.13 -20.76 -3.21
C ILE A 247 1.27 -21.56 -3.84
N ARG A 248 2.52 -21.10 -3.69
CA ARG A 248 3.70 -21.88 -4.15
C ARG A 248 3.79 -23.27 -3.52
N SER A 249 3.24 -23.43 -2.33
CA SER A 249 3.18 -24.72 -1.64
C SER A 249 2.03 -25.58 -2.15
N LEU A 250 0.83 -25.00 -2.32
CA LEU A 250 -0.34 -25.67 -2.88
C LEU A 250 -0.12 -26.11 -4.34
N SER A 251 0.60 -25.34 -5.15
CA SER A 251 0.93 -25.70 -6.54
C SER A 251 1.83 -26.94 -6.67
N LYS A 252 2.48 -27.37 -5.59
CA LYS A 252 3.35 -28.56 -5.57
C LYS A 252 2.63 -29.82 -5.10
N SER A 253 1.43 -29.67 -4.52
CA SER A 253 0.62 -30.79 -4.06
C SER A 253 -0.20 -31.36 -5.22
N PRO A 254 -0.24 -32.69 -5.42
CA PRO A 254 -1.17 -33.28 -6.38
C PRO A 254 -2.62 -32.99 -5.96
N GLU A 255 -3.49 -32.71 -6.94
CA GLU A 255 -4.94 -32.56 -6.77
C GLU A 255 -5.61 -33.80 -6.17
#